data_AF-A0A7R6SZC6-F1
#
_entry.id   AF-A0A7R6SZC6-F1
#
_cell.length_a   1.000
_cell.length_b   1.000
_cell.length_c   1.000
_cell.angle_alpha   90.00
_cell.angle_beta   90.00
_cell.angle_gamma   90.00
#
_symmetry.space_group_name_H-M   'P 1'
#
loop_
_entity.id
_entity.type
_entity.pdbx_description
1 polymer ?
#
loop_
_entity_poly.entity_id
_entity_poly.type
_entity_poly.pdbx_seq_one_letter_code
_entity_poly.pdbx_strand_id
1 'polypeptide(L)'
;MVDKEKAKEKTKELMEKSLDFIKETSVRIRKEAQRKWKVSNLKLEIASLKHQMGTVFKELGRYLYFATKEDNLDEAKYKEFFERIARIEEKIAEKEELIEKIKQEELKEEAQFIDIEEEELSQYKEEEKTEDEEKSKAKKGRKKKNTEEEEEDEEKKKIDAETEIENPEN
;
A
#
# COMPACT_ATOMS: atom_id res chain seq x y z
N MET A 1 -35.27 20.59 -0.02
CA MET A 1 -34.09 21.29 -0.58
C MET A 1 -32.80 20.98 0.19
N VAL A 2 -32.88 20.78 1.51
CA VAL A 2 -31.75 20.44 2.41
C VAL A 2 -30.96 19.17 1.99
N ASP A 3 -31.61 18.14 1.45
CA ASP A 3 -30.93 16.89 1.07
C ASP A 3 -30.01 17.02 -0.16
N LYS A 4 -30.29 17.98 -1.05
CA LYS A 4 -29.43 18.24 -2.23
C LYS A 4 -28.13 18.97 -1.85
N GLU A 5 -28.14 19.76 -0.78
CA GLU A 5 -26.94 20.45 -0.30
C GLU A 5 -26.02 19.50 0.46
N LYS A 6 -26.58 18.64 1.34
CA LYS A 6 -25.82 17.56 2.00
C LYS A 6 -25.20 16.57 1.01
N ALA A 7 -25.92 16.20 -0.06
CA ALA A 7 -25.37 15.33 -1.10
C ALA A 7 -24.21 15.99 -1.86
N LYS A 8 -24.29 17.31 -2.12
CA LYS A 8 -23.21 18.07 -2.76
C LYS A 8 -21.99 18.21 -1.86
N GLU A 9 -22.17 18.42 -0.55
CA GLU A 9 -21.07 18.43 0.42
C GLU A 9 -20.38 17.07 0.50
N LYS A 10 -21.13 15.96 0.66
CA LYS A 10 -20.55 14.60 0.63
C LYS A 10 -19.76 14.32 -0.64
N THR A 11 -20.23 14.78 -1.81
CA THR A 11 -19.47 14.62 -3.07
C THR A 11 -18.20 15.47 -3.15
N LYS A 12 -18.17 16.66 -2.52
CA LYS A 12 -16.97 17.49 -2.46
C LYS A 12 -15.94 16.86 -1.51
N GLU A 13 -16.39 16.38 -0.37
CA GLU A 13 -15.55 15.72 0.63
C GLU A 13 -14.91 14.43 0.07
N LEU A 14 -15.68 13.63 -0.69
CA LEU A 14 -15.15 12.47 -1.43
C LEU A 14 -14.16 12.88 -2.53
N MET A 15 -14.40 13.99 -3.23
CA MET A 15 -13.45 14.52 -4.22
C MET A 15 -12.16 15.02 -3.58
N GLU A 16 -12.23 15.65 -2.40
CA GLU A 16 -11.05 16.08 -1.64
C GLU A 16 -10.26 14.88 -1.12
N LYS A 17 -10.94 13.90 -0.50
CA LYS A 17 -10.31 12.65 -0.04
C LYS A 17 -9.63 11.89 -1.19
N SER A 18 -10.28 11.80 -2.35
CA SER A 18 -9.66 11.15 -3.53
C SER A 18 -8.51 11.95 -4.13
N LEU A 19 -8.57 13.29 -4.13
CA LEU A 19 -7.45 14.15 -4.53
C LEU A 19 -6.25 13.99 -3.60
N ASP A 20 -6.49 13.89 -2.30
CA ASP A 20 -5.41 13.71 -1.32
C ASP A 20 -4.81 12.30 -1.41
N PHE A 21 -5.63 11.27 -1.62
CA PHE A 21 -5.16 9.92 -1.95
C PHE A 21 -4.31 9.89 -3.23
N ILE A 22 -4.73 10.60 -4.30
CA ILE A 22 -3.94 10.70 -5.55
C ILE A 22 -2.62 11.43 -5.31
N LYS A 23 -2.61 12.51 -4.52
CA LYS A 23 -1.36 13.20 -4.16
C LYS A 23 -0.42 12.28 -3.39
N GLU A 24 -0.93 11.58 -2.38
CA GLU A 24 -0.13 10.69 -1.55
C GLU A 24 0.47 9.53 -2.37
N THR A 25 -0.35 8.86 -3.19
CA THR A 25 0.11 7.80 -4.09
C THR A 25 1.13 8.31 -5.11
N SER A 26 0.95 9.51 -5.67
CA SER A 26 1.92 10.09 -6.61
C SER A 26 3.28 10.39 -5.98
N VAL A 27 3.30 10.85 -4.72
CA VAL A 27 4.53 11.07 -3.95
C VAL A 27 5.20 9.74 -3.63
N ARG A 28 4.41 8.71 -3.31
CA ARG A 28 4.87 7.34 -3.04
C ARG A 28 5.57 6.73 -4.26
N ILE A 29 4.89 6.71 -5.41
CA ILE A 29 5.45 6.20 -6.67
C ILE A 29 6.76 6.91 -7.01
N ARG A 30 6.83 8.22 -6.80
CA ARG A 30 8.06 8.99 -7.05
C ARG A 30 9.20 8.57 -6.10
N LYS A 31 8.91 8.42 -4.81
CA LYS A 31 9.91 7.98 -3.82
C LYS A 31 10.41 6.57 -4.14
N GLU A 32 9.52 5.63 -4.45
CA GLU A 32 9.89 4.28 -4.86
C GLU A 32 10.74 4.26 -6.13
N ALA A 33 10.33 5.01 -7.17
CA ALA A 33 11.09 5.12 -8.40
C ALA A 33 12.50 5.69 -8.15
N GLN A 34 12.60 6.71 -7.29
CA GLN A 34 13.89 7.29 -6.92
C GLN A 34 14.77 6.29 -6.17
N ARG A 35 14.20 5.48 -5.27
CA ARG A 35 14.95 4.43 -4.55
C ARG A 35 15.43 3.32 -5.48
N LYS A 36 14.54 2.79 -6.31
CA LYS A 36 14.88 1.78 -7.32
C LYS A 36 15.98 2.28 -8.24
N TRP A 37 15.93 3.56 -8.65
CA TRP A 37 16.98 4.19 -9.42
C TRP A 37 18.31 4.27 -8.65
N LYS A 38 18.32 4.72 -7.39
CA LYS A 38 19.52 4.75 -6.54
C LYS A 38 20.15 3.37 -6.39
N VAL A 39 19.35 2.34 -6.10
CA VAL A 39 19.82 0.95 -5.97
C VAL A 39 20.38 0.44 -7.30
N SER A 40 19.70 0.71 -8.42
CA SER A 40 20.18 0.34 -9.76
C SER A 40 21.52 1.00 -10.08
N ASN A 41 21.66 2.30 -9.78
CA ASN A 41 22.91 3.02 -9.97
C ASN A 41 24.07 2.42 -9.15
N LEU A 42 23.83 2.12 -7.87
CA LEU A 42 24.83 1.45 -7.02
C LEU A 42 25.22 0.07 -7.56
N LYS A 43 24.26 -0.71 -8.09
CA LYS A 43 24.54 -2.01 -8.74
C LYS A 43 25.41 -1.85 -9.99
N LEU A 44 25.15 -0.83 -10.81
CA LEU A 44 25.98 -0.54 -11.99
C LEU A 44 27.40 -0.15 -11.59
N GLU A 45 27.56 0.66 -10.55
CA GLU A 45 28.87 1.02 -10.01
C GLU A 45 29.62 -0.21 -9.47
N ILE A 46 28.95 -1.11 -8.74
CA ILE A 46 29.53 -2.39 -8.30
C ILE A 46 29.96 -3.24 -9.50
N ALA A 47 29.13 -3.33 -10.54
CA ALA A 47 29.49 -4.09 -11.75
C ALA A 47 30.73 -3.51 -12.44
N SER A 48 30.84 -2.17 -12.50
CA SER A 48 32.02 -1.48 -13.02
C SER A 48 33.27 -1.76 -12.17
N LEU A 49 33.15 -1.73 -10.84
CA LEU A 49 34.25 -2.08 -9.92
C LEU A 49 34.68 -3.54 -10.08
N LYS A 50 33.73 -4.49 -10.20
CA LYS A 50 34.03 -5.90 -10.46
C LYS A 50 34.74 -6.09 -11.80
N HIS A 51 34.37 -5.31 -12.82
CA HIS A 51 35.09 -5.31 -14.10
C HIS A 51 36.53 -4.78 -13.95
N GLN A 52 36.72 -3.67 -13.23
CA GLN A 52 38.05 -3.14 -12.94
C GLN A 52 38.91 -4.16 -12.19
N MET A 53 38.36 -4.82 -11.18
CA MET A 53 39.04 -5.90 -10.44
C MET A 53 39.47 -7.03 -11.37
N GLY A 54 38.60 -7.46 -12.28
CA GLY A 54 38.92 -8.46 -13.31
C GLY A 54 40.07 -8.03 -14.23
N THR A 55 40.19 -6.74 -14.55
CA THR A 55 41.33 -6.19 -15.30
C THR A 55 42.61 -6.25 -14.48
N VAL A 56 42.57 -5.90 -13.20
CA VAL A 56 43.73 -6.00 -12.29
C VAL A 56 44.20 -7.45 -12.16
N PHE A 57 43.29 -8.42 -12.05
CA PHE A 57 43.64 -9.85 -12.04
C PHE A 57 44.31 -10.30 -13.35
N LYS A 58 43.85 -9.81 -14.51
CA LYS A 58 44.49 -10.11 -15.80
C LYS A 58 45.89 -9.51 -15.88
N GLU A 59 46.09 -8.28 -15.40
CA GLU A 59 47.39 -7.63 -15.32
C GLU A 59 48.34 -8.40 -14.39
N LEU A 60 47.87 -8.80 -13.21
CA LEU A 60 48.62 -9.63 -12.27
C LEU A 60 49.01 -10.98 -12.89
N GLY A 61 48.08 -11.66 -13.54
CA GLY A 61 48.36 -12.94 -14.21
C GLY A 61 49.40 -12.81 -15.32
N ARG A 62 49.33 -11.74 -16.12
CA ARG A 62 50.37 -11.44 -17.13
C ARG A 62 51.70 -11.15 -16.46
N TYR A 63 51.72 -10.32 -15.43
CA TYR A 63 52.94 -9.97 -14.71
C TYR A 63 53.61 -11.22 -14.13
N LEU A 64 52.88 -12.06 -13.40
CA LEU A 64 53.39 -13.31 -12.85
C LEU A 64 53.90 -14.27 -13.92
N TYR A 65 53.21 -14.39 -15.06
CA TYR A 65 53.65 -15.23 -16.17
C TYR A 65 55.02 -14.78 -16.73
N PHE A 66 55.22 -13.49 -16.96
CA PHE A 66 56.50 -12.98 -17.45
C PHE A 66 57.59 -13.01 -16.37
N ALA A 67 57.26 -12.61 -15.13
CA ALA A 67 58.20 -12.58 -14.02
C ALA A 67 58.72 -13.97 -13.65
N THR A 68 57.88 -15.01 -13.72
CA THR A 68 58.31 -16.40 -13.49
C THR A 68 59.15 -16.96 -14.64
N LYS A 69 58.86 -16.56 -15.88
CA LYS A 69 59.66 -16.96 -17.05
C LYS A 69 61.05 -16.32 -17.05
N GLU A 70 61.16 -15.09 -16.54
CA GLU A 70 62.40 -14.31 -16.48
C GLU A 70 63.16 -14.48 -15.14
N ASP A 71 62.64 -15.31 -14.23
CA ASP A 71 63.14 -15.50 -12.85
C ASP A 71 63.39 -14.17 -12.09
N ASN A 72 62.51 -13.20 -12.36
CA ASN A 72 62.61 -11.82 -11.87
C ASN A 72 61.30 -11.40 -11.20
N LEU A 73 60.95 -12.11 -10.13
CA LEU A 73 59.76 -11.85 -9.35
C LEU A 73 60.04 -10.72 -8.36
N ASP A 74 59.41 -9.56 -8.56
CA ASP A 74 59.50 -8.42 -7.66
C ASP A 74 58.32 -8.47 -6.68
N GLU A 75 58.66 -8.65 -5.40
CA GLU A 75 57.69 -8.75 -4.32
C GLU A 75 56.88 -7.48 -4.12
N ALA A 76 57.50 -6.32 -4.29
CA ALA A 76 56.83 -5.04 -4.14
C ALA A 76 55.75 -4.88 -5.22
N LYS A 77 56.08 -5.29 -6.44
CA LYS A 77 55.21 -5.13 -7.60
C LYS A 77 53.97 -6.04 -7.55
N TYR A 78 54.10 -7.30 -7.14
CA TYR A 78 52.90 -8.15 -6.99
C TYR A 78 52.03 -7.72 -5.78
N LYS A 79 52.63 -7.21 -4.70
CA LYS A 79 51.88 -6.65 -3.56
C LYS A 79 51.03 -5.45 -3.95
N GLU A 80 51.52 -4.59 -4.84
CA GLU A 80 50.75 -3.46 -5.37
C GLU A 80 49.44 -3.91 -6.04
N PHE A 81 49.45 -5.02 -6.79
CA PHE A 81 48.23 -5.59 -7.37
C PHE A 81 47.23 -6.04 -6.30
N PHE A 82 47.71 -6.69 -5.24
CA PHE A 82 46.85 -7.11 -4.12
C PHE A 82 46.26 -5.94 -3.36
N GLU A 83 47.04 -4.88 -3.09
CA GLU A 83 46.52 -3.66 -2.49
C GLU A 83 45.45 -3.01 -3.36
N ARG A 84 45.65 -2.99 -4.68
CA ARG A 84 44.67 -2.44 -5.63
C ARG A 84 43.39 -3.27 -5.65
N ILE A 85 43.48 -4.61 -5.56
CA ILE A 85 42.32 -5.50 -5.42
C ILE A 85 41.59 -5.22 -4.11
N ALA A 86 42.30 -5.16 -2.98
CA ALA A 86 41.71 -4.91 -1.67
C ALA A 86 40.95 -3.56 -1.62
N ARG A 87 41.50 -2.50 -2.22
CA ARG A 87 40.81 -1.20 -2.34
C ARG A 87 39.55 -1.26 -3.20
N ILE A 88 39.50 -2.14 -4.20
CA ILE A 88 38.30 -2.33 -5.01
C ILE A 88 37.26 -3.14 -4.22
N GLU A 89 37.68 -4.17 -3.49
CA GLU A 89 36.81 -4.96 -2.62
C GLU A 89 36.16 -4.10 -1.53
N GLU A 90 36.94 -3.23 -0.87
CA GLU A 90 36.43 -2.28 0.12
C GLU A 90 35.32 -1.38 -0.47
N LYS A 91 35.56 -0.79 -1.65
CA LYS A 91 34.55 0.02 -2.35
C LYS A 91 33.30 -0.75 -2.75
N ILE A 92 33.44 -2.04 -3.07
CA ILE A 92 32.29 -2.90 -3.36
C ILE A 92 31.50 -3.11 -2.08
N ALA A 93 32.17 -3.45 -0.98
CA ALA A 93 31.52 -3.67 0.32
C ALA A 93 30.77 -2.43 0.82
N GLU A 94 31.38 -1.24 0.73
CA GLU A 94 30.72 0.04 1.07
C GLU A 94 29.42 0.24 0.28
N LYS A 95 29.45 -0.05 -1.03
CA LYS A 95 28.27 0.11 -1.89
C LYS A 95 27.21 -0.96 -1.63
N GLU A 96 27.62 -2.18 -1.31
CA GLU A 96 26.71 -3.25 -0.89
C GLU A 96 26.02 -2.89 0.43
N GLU A 97 26.74 -2.31 1.39
CA GLU A 97 26.18 -1.81 2.65
C GLU A 97 25.18 -0.66 2.41
N LEU A 98 25.46 0.25 1.47
CA LEU A 98 24.50 1.30 1.09
C LEU A 98 23.22 0.72 0.48
N ILE A 99 23.32 -0.35 -0.31
CA ILE A 99 22.14 -1.06 -0.83
C ILE A 99 21.37 -1.71 0.32
N GLU A 100 22.05 -2.33 1.28
CA GLU A 100 21.45 -2.93 2.48
C GLU A 100 20.65 -1.88 3.27
N LYS A 101 21.24 -0.69 3.51
CA LYS A 101 20.59 0.42 4.21
C LYS A 101 19.33 0.88 3.50
N ILE A 102 19.36 1.05 2.17
CA ILE A 102 18.18 1.45 1.39
C ILE A 102 17.07 0.40 1.47
N LYS A 103 17.41 -0.90 1.45
CA LYS A 103 16.42 -1.98 1.62
C LYS A 103 15.83 -2.03 3.03
N GLN A 104 16.63 -1.78 4.06
CA GLN A 104 16.11 -1.72 5.43
C GLN A 104 15.18 -0.52 5.64
N GLU A 105 15.48 0.62 5.01
CA GLU A 105 14.56 1.77 4.97
C GLU A 105 13.25 1.43 4.25
N GLU A 106 13.31 0.69 3.14
CA GLU A 106 12.14 0.19 2.41
C GLU A 106 11.26 -0.69 3.30
N LEU A 107 11.83 -1.69 3.96
CA LEU A 107 11.10 -2.59 4.88
C LEU A 107 10.45 -1.85 6.06
N LYS A 108 11.12 -0.83 6.61
CA LYS A 108 10.58 -0.03 7.72
C LYS A 108 9.42 0.85 7.28
N GLU A 109 9.51 1.44 6.10
CA GLU A 109 8.41 2.24 5.57
C GLU A 109 7.24 1.35 5.17
N GLU A 110 7.47 0.23 4.48
CA GLU A 110 6.42 -0.75 4.16
C GLU A 110 5.68 -1.24 5.41
N ALA A 111 6.40 -1.53 6.49
CA ALA A 111 5.80 -1.92 7.77
C ALA A 111 4.90 -0.82 8.38
N GLN A 112 5.30 0.45 8.30
CA GLN A 112 4.49 1.57 8.80
C GLN A 112 3.20 1.77 7.98
N PHE A 113 3.17 1.36 6.72
CA PHE A 113 1.98 1.52 5.88
C PHE A 113 0.94 0.42 6.06
N ILE A 114 1.35 -0.81 6.39
CA ILE A 114 0.40 -1.89 6.72
C ILE A 114 -0.44 -1.50 7.93
N ASP A 115 0.18 -0.87 8.93
CA ASP A 115 -0.50 -0.38 10.13
C ASP A 115 -1.54 0.73 9.81
N ILE A 116 -1.25 1.61 8.85
CA ILE A 116 -2.15 2.70 8.43
C ILE A 116 -3.31 2.16 7.57
N GLU A 117 -3.03 1.25 6.63
CA GLU A 117 -4.08 0.65 5.79
C GLU A 117 -5.07 -0.17 6.64
N GLU A 118 -4.61 -0.86 7.69
CA GLU A 118 -5.49 -1.54 8.65
C GLU A 118 -6.32 -0.57 9.50
N GLU A 119 -5.76 0.57 9.94
CA GLU A 119 -6.49 1.64 10.64
C GLU A 119 -7.54 2.33 9.75
N GLU A 120 -7.24 2.60 8.48
CA GLU A 120 -8.20 3.21 7.56
C GLU A 120 -9.33 2.23 7.19
N LEU A 121 -9.01 0.96 6.94
CA LEU A 121 -10.02 -0.09 6.68
C LEU A 121 -10.95 -0.35 7.87
N SER A 122 -10.47 -0.13 9.10
CA SER A 122 -11.29 -0.27 10.31
C SER A 122 -12.21 0.95 10.50
N GLN A 123 -11.75 2.16 10.20
CA GLN A 123 -12.61 3.37 10.21
C GLN A 123 -13.74 3.28 9.17
N TYR A 124 -13.46 2.81 7.95
CA TYR A 124 -14.50 2.61 6.92
C TYR A 124 -15.56 1.57 7.31
N LYS A 125 -15.18 0.49 8.02
CA LYS A 125 -16.12 -0.53 8.52
C LYS A 125 -16.97 -0.04 9.69
N GLU A 126 -16.47 0.89 10.49
CA GLU A 126 -17.24 1.52 11.56
C GLU A 126 -18.23 2.56 11.01
N GLU A 127 -17.83 3.35 10.02
CA GLU A 127 -18.74 4.29 9.34
C GLU A 127 -19.92 3.57 8.64
N GLU A 128 -19.68 2.42 7.99
CA GLU A 128 -20.75 1.60 7.37
C GLU A 128 -21.77 1.08 8.40
N LYS A 129 -21.30 0.68 9.59
CA LYS A 129 -22.20 0.23 10.68
C LYS A 129 -23.07 1.36 11.23
N THR A 130 -22.53 2.58 11.30
CA THR A 130 -23.30 3.74 11.80
C THR A 130 -24.37 4.22 10.81
N GLU A 131 -24.11 4.18 9.49
CA GLU A 131 -25.14 4.52 8.49
C GLU A 131 -26.29 3.49 8.43
N ASP A 132 -26.02 2.20 8.68
CA ASP A 132 -27.06 1.16 8.74
C ASP A 132 -27.85 1.16 10.06
N GLU A 133 -27.24 1.59 11.17
CA GLU A 133 -27.96 1.84 12.43
C GLU A 133 -28.88 3.08 12.35
N GLU A 134 -28.48 4.14 11.64
CA GLU A 134 -29.36 5.30 11.41
C GLU A 134 -30.52 4.98 10.46
N LYS A 135 -30.28 4.23 9.38
CA LYS A 135 -31.35 3.78 8.47
C LYS A 135 -32.33 2.83 9.16
N SER A 136 -31.87 1.96 10.07
CA SER A 136 -32.74 1.06 10.83
C SER A 136 -33.55 1.76 11.94
N LYS A 137 -33.02 2.83 12.56
CA LYS A 137 -33.78 3.71 13.47
C LYS A 137 -34.83 4.54 12.73
N ALA A 138 -34.52 5.07 11.54
CA ALA A 138 -35.48 5.79 10.70
C ALA A 138 -36.63 4.90 10.18
N LYS A 139 -36.36 3.62 9.90
CA LYS A 139 -37.38 2.63 9.49
C LYS A 139 -38.28 2.19 10.66
N LYS A 140 -37.75 2.13 11.88
CA LYS A 140 -38.55 1.83 13.10
C LYS A 140 -39.46 3.00 13.53
N GLY A 141 -39.07 4.25 13.29
CA GLY A 141 -39.93 5.42 13.54
C GLY A 141 -41.14 5.51 12.60
N ARG A 142 -41.01 5.07 11.35
CA ARG A 142 -42.11 5.04 10.37
C ARG A 142 -43.07 3.87 10.56
N LYS A 143 -42.59 2.72 11.04
CA LYS A 143 -43.44 1.53 11.23
C LYS A 143 -44.40 1.66 12.42
N LYS A 144 -44.01 2.42 13.47
CA LYS A 144 -44.85 2.64 14.65
C LYS A 144 -46.05 3.57 14.39
N LYS A 145 -45.98 4.44 13.37
CA LYS A 145 -47.06 5.37 13.03
C LYS A 145 -48.12 4.77 12.09
N ASN A 146 -47.75 3.74 11.32
CA ASN A 146 -48.71 3.05 10.44
C ASN A 146 -49.48 1.93 11.14
N THR A 147 -48.95 1.36 12.23
CA THR A 147 -49.66 0.30 13.00
C THR A 147 -50.74 0.83 13.94
N GLU A 148 -50.74 2.11 14.31
CA GLU A 148 -51.82 2.69 15.12
C GLU A 148 -53.02 3.15 14.26
N GLU A 149 -52.84 3.42 12.96
CA GLU A 149 -53.95 3.76 12.04
C GLU A 149 -54.63 2.52 11.44
N GLU A 150 -53.96 1.36 11.38
CA GLU A 150 -54.57 0.12 10.82
C GLU A 150 -55.38 -0.69 11.84
N GLU A 151 -55.19 -0.49 13.16
CA GLU A 151 -55.96 -1.22 14.20
C GLU A 151 -57.35 -0.61 14.49
N GLU A 152 -57.61 0.67 14.15
CA GLU A 152 -58.94 1.28 14.34
C GLU A 152 -59.94 0.98 13.20
N ASP A 153 -59.48 0.54 12.02
CA ASP A 153 -60.34 0.30 10.85
C ASP A 153 -60.77 -1.17 10.66
N GLU A 154 -60.16 -2.12 11.38
CA GLU A 154 -60.60 -3.53 11.37
C GLU A 154 -61.68 -3.86 12.43
N GLU A 155 -61.81 -3.06 13.50
CA GLU A 155 -62.81 -3.32 14.55
C GLU A 155 -64.24 -2.90 14.15
N LYS A 156 -64.41 -2.02 13.14
CA LYS A 156 -65.73 -1.60 12.64
C LYS A 156 -66.37 -2.52 11.60
N LYS A 157 -65.62 -3.45 10.99
CA LYS A 157 -66.15 -4.34 9.93
C LYS A 157 -66.67 -5.69 10.43
N LYS A 158 -66.52 -6.01 11.72
CA LYS A 158 -66.99 -7.28 12.31
C LYS A 158 -68.37 -7.21 12.97
N ILE A 159 -69.02 -6.05 13.03
CA ILE A 159 -70.34 -5.93 13.68
C ILE A 159 -71.50 -6.09 12.67
N ASP A 160 -71.30 -5.86 11.37
CA ASP A 160 -72.40 -5.83 10.38
C ASP A 160 -72.58 -7.13 9.55
N ALA A 161 -71.96 -8.25 9.94
CA ALA A 161 -71.99 -9.50 9.15
C ALA A 161 -72.70 -10.70 9.84
N GLU A 162 -73.36 -10.50 10.99
CA GLU A 162 -74.09 -11.56 11.71
C GLU A 162 -75.62 -11.38 11.79
N THR A 163 -76.21 -10.46 11.03
CA THR A 163 -77.67 -10.36 10.92
C THR A 163 -78.09 -10.28 9.46
N GLU A 164 -78.30 -11.44 8.84
CA GLU A 164 -79.35 -11.73 7.86
C GLU A 164 -79.02 -13.06 7.18
N ILE A 165 -79.78 -14.12 7.53
CA ILE A 165 -80.35 -15.18 6.68
C ILE A 165 -80.80 -16.34 7.59
N GLU A 166 -81.98 -16.19 8.19
CA GLU A 166 -83.02 -17.22 8.38
C GLU A 166 -84.30 -16.48 7.95
N ASN A 167 -85.22 -16.92 7.10
CA ASN A 167 -85.61 -18.22 6.57
C ASN A 167 -86.55 -17.95 5.34
N PRO A 168 -87.16 -18.96 4.69
CA PRO A 168 -87.48 -19.00 3.25
C PRO A 168 -88.96 -18.68 2.94
N GLU A 169 -89.32 -18.57 1.65
CA GLU A 169 -90.48 -19.26 1.04
C GLU A 169 -90.78 -18.80 -0.41
N ASN A 170 -91.21 -19.80 -1.21
CA ASN A 170 -91.85 -19.79 -2.54
C ASN A 170 -91.02 -19.55 -3.80
#